data_AF-A0A521EP47-F1
#
_entry.id   AF-A0A521EP47-F1
#
_cell.length_a   1.000
_cell.length_b   1.000
_cell.length_c   1.000
_cell.angle_alpha   90.00
_cell.angle_beta   90.00
_cell.angle_gamma   90.00
#
_symmetry.space_group_name_H-M   'P 1'
#
loop_
_entity.id
_entity.type
_entity.pdbx_description
1 polymer ?
#
loop_
_entity_poly.entity_id
_entity_poly.type
_entity_poly.pdbx_seq_one_letter_code
_entity_poly.pdbx_strand_id
1 'polypeptide(L)'
;MKKKLQLSGIFIVLLIVFTIGMKGTFDGYYGFYYENNNYDKPLAYVISENFALSKPINMFTSYTGFDTGYGFYAPNVASDFVMSFELKDKNGTLLEQKTMPYFKSKESRVRYTTVFNMFLDKISDKNTYDRKYYQYLDIIIRQIAEHVMKENPKASSVTTKLYLSDYPTIADFKQGRTNENLILIDEFKH
;
A
#
# COMPACT_ATOMS: atom_id res chain seq x y z
N MET A 1 -20.58 -21.41 -32.80
CA MET A 1 -20.25 -21.93 -31.44
C MET A 1 -19.11 -21.17 -30.77
N LYS A 2 -17.94 -20.99 -31.40
CA LYS A 2 -16.77 -20.32 -30.78
C LYS A 2 -17.07 -18.94 -30.16
N LYS A 3 -17.81 -18.07 -30.87
CA LYS A 3 -18.18 -16.73 -30.37
C LYS A 3 -19.06 -16.75 -29.11
N LYS A 4 -20.00 -17.70 -29.02
CA LYS A 4 -20.86 -17.86 -27.82
C LYS A 4 -20.05 -18.32 -26.62
N LEU A 5 -19.08 -19.22 -26.83
CA LEU A 5 -18.18 -19.71 -25.79
C LEU A 5 -17.26 -18.59 -25.27
N GLN A 6 -16.70 -17.77 -26.17
CA GLN A 6 -15.88 -16.61 -25.82
C GLN A 6 -16.67 -15.58 -25.02
N LEU A 7 -17.89 -15.25 -25.47
CA LEU A 7 -18.77 -14.33 -24.73
C LEU A 7 -19.13 -14.86 -23.34
N SER A 8 -19.36 -16.17 -23.21
CA SER A 8 -19.58 -16.81 -21.91
C SER A 8 -18.35 -16.69 -21.00
N GLY A 9 -17.14 -16.90 -21.53
CA GLY A 9 -15.91 -16.74 -20.76
C GLY A 9 -15.70 -15.31 -20.28
N ILE A 10 -15.90 -14.33 -21.16
CA ILE A 10 -15.82 -12.89 -20.81
C ILE A 10 -16.84 -12.56 -19.72
N PHE A 11 -18.08 -13.02 -19.88
CA PHE A 11 -19.13 -12.79 -18.89
C PHE A 11 -18.78 -13.38 -17.52
N ILE A 12 -18.22 -14.58 -17.48
CA ILE A 12 -17.76 -15.21 -16.23
C ILE A 12 -16.66 -14.35 -15.56
N VAL A 13 -15.68 -13.88 -16.33
CA VAL A 13 -14.61 -13.02 -15.79
C VAL A 13 -15.18 -11.71 -15.24
N LEU A 14 -16.10 -11.06 -15.97
CA LEU A 14 -16.76 -9.84 -15.51
C LEU A 14 -17.58 -10.07 -14.23
N LEU A 15 -18.25 -11.22 -14.12
CA LEU A 15 -19.01 -11.59 -12.93
C LEU A 15 -18.10 -11.81 -11.71
N ILE A 16 -16.94 -12.47 -11.91
CA ILE A 16 -15.92 -12.63 -10.87
C ILE A 16 -15.43 -11.26 -10.41
N VAL A 17 -15.00 -10.41 -11.36
CA VAL A 17 -14.54 -9.05 -11.11
C VAL A 17 -15.58 -8.24 -10.33
N PHE A 18 -16.84 -8.27 -10.76
CA PHE A 18 -17.92 -7.56 -10.11
C PHE A 18 -18.14 -8.05 -8.67
N THR A 19 -18.14 -9.36 -8.46
CA THR A 19 -18.38 -9.96 -7.13
C THR A 19 -17.24 -9.65 -6.16
N ILE A 20 -16.00 -9.69 -6.64
CA ILE A 20 -14.82 -9.30 -5.84
C ILE A 20 -14.84 -7.81 -5.52
N GLY A 21 -15.20 -6.95 -6.48
CA GLY A 21 -15.36 -5.51 -6.24
C GLY A 21 -16.47 -5.21 -5.23
N MET A 22 -17.57 -5.96 -5.27
CA MET A 22 -18.67 -5.86 -4.30
C MET A 22 -18.20 -6.25 -2.89
N LYS A 23 -17.48 -7.37 -2.76
CA LYS A 23 -16.87 -7.80 -1.49
C LYS A 23 -15.91 -6.73 -0.95
N GLY A 24 -15.02 -6.20 -1.80
CA GLY A 24 -14.11 -5.12 -1.41
C GLY A 24 -14.82 -3.84 -0.98
N THR A 25 -15.96 -3.52 -1.59
CA THR A 25 -16.80 -2.37 -1.17
C THR A 25 -17.41 -2.61 0.21
N PHE A 26 -17.90 -3.83 0.48
CA PHE A 26 -18.40 -4.19 1.81
C PHE A 26 -17.29 -4.18 2.86
N ASP A 27 -16.13 -4.76 2.56
CA ASP A 27 -14.95 -4.73 3.45
C ASP A 27 -14.55 -3.28 3.77
N GLY A 28 -14.56 -2.42 2.76
CA GLY A 28 -14.25 -1.00 2.91
C GLY A 28 -15.27 -0.28 3.79
N TYR A 29 -16.56 -0.39 3.46
CA TYR A 29 -17.63 0.29 4.20
C TYR A 29 -17.74 -0.22 5.65
N TYR A 30 -17.91 -1.53 5.83
CA TYR A 30 -18.11 -2.10 7.16
C TYR A 30 -16.83 -2.09 7.99
N GLY A 31 -15.68 -2.36 7.36
CA GLY A 31 -14.40 -2.25 8.03
C GLY A 31 -14.02 -0.82 8.39
N PHE A 32 -14.60 0.22 7.77
CA PHE A 32 -14.33 1.61 8.13
C PHE A 32 -15.33 2.14 9.17
N TYR A 33 -16.63 1.91 8.96
CA TYR A 33 -17.69 2.49 9.80
C TYR A 33 -18.09 1.61 10.99
N TYR A 34 -17.83 0.30 10.95
CA TYR A 34 -18.35 -0.67 11.93
C TYR A 34 -17.26 -1.57 12.54
N GLU A 35 -15.98 -1.22 12.41
CA GLU A 35 -14.83 -2.04 12.88
C GLU A 35 -14.93 -2.41 14.38
N ASN A 36 -15.47 -1.53 15.21
CA ASN A 36 -15.62 -1.71 16.67
C ASN A 36 -17.07 -2.00 17.11
N ASN A 37 -17.98 -2.21 16.17
CA ASN A 37 -19.38 -2.47 16.44
C ASN A 37 -19.73 -3.89 15.98
N ASN A 38 -20.55 -4.61 16.75
CA ASN A 38 -21.16 -5.82 16.22
C ASN A 38 -22.18 -5.41 15.16
N TYR A 39 -22.01 -5.89 13.93
CA TYR A 39 -22.94 -5.67 12.83
C TYR A 39 -23.25 -7.00 12.14
N ASP A 40 -24.48 -7.13 11.69
CA ASP A 40 -24.88 -8.26 10.87
C ASP A 40 -24.48 -8.00 9.43
N LYS A 41 -23.69 -8.91 8.86
CA LYS A 41 -23.29 -8.83 7.45
C LYS A 41 -24.55 -9.00 6.58
N PRO A 42 -24.84 -8.07 5.65
CA PRO A 42 -25.96 -8.24 4.73
C PRO A 42 -25.72 -9.47 3.85
N LEU A 43 -26.80 -10.09 3.36
CA LEU A 43 -26.75 -11.31 2.57
C LEU A 43 -25.78 -11.20 1.36
N ALA A 44 -25.79 -10.06 0.67
CA ALA A 44 -24.90 -9.81 -0.46
C ALA A 44 -23.41 -9.81 -0.06
N TYR A 45 -23.08 -9.33 1.15
CA TYR A 45 -21.72 -9.40 1.67
C TYR A 45 -21.33 -10.85 1.95
N VAL A 46 -22.18 -11.61 2.64
CA VAL A 46 -21.91 -13.04 2.94
C VAL A 46 -21.74 -13.87 1.67
N ILE A 47 -22.59 -13.66 0.66
CA ILE A 47 -22.49 -14.37 -0.63
C ILE A 47 -21.19 -14.01 -1.34
N SER A 48 -20.86 -12.71 -1.43
CA SER A 48 -19.64 -12.26 -2.10
C SER A 48 -18.36 -12.68 -1.38
N GLU A 49 -18.37 -12.72 -0.04
CA GLU A 49 -17.29 -13.24 0.79
C GLU A 49 -17.09 -14.75 0.56
N ASN A 50 -18.16 -15.55 0.67
CA ASN A 50 -18.09 -17.00 0.42
C ASN A 50 -17.63 -17.33 -1.01
N PHE A 51 -18.08 -16.53 -2.00
CA PHE A 51 -17.63 -16.66 -3.38
C PHE A 51 -16.13 -16.38 -3.50
N ALA A 52 -15.65 -15.28 -2.91
CA ALA A 52 -14.24 -14.89 -2.93
C ALA A 52 -13.34 -15.90 -2.21
N LEU A 53 -13.82 -16.50 -1.12
CA LEU A 53 -13.09 -17.52 -0.34
C LEU A 53 -13.09 -18.90 -1.00
N SER A 54 -13.93 -19.13 -2.02
CA SER A 54 -13.92 -20.40 -2.72
C SER A 54 -12.56 -20.63 -3.40
N LYS A 55 -11.97 -21.80 -3.19
CA LYS A 55 -10.60 -22.14 -3.64
C LYS A 55 -10.28 -21.75 -5.09
N PRO A 56 -11.10 -22.06 -6.12
CA PRO A 56 -10.78 -21.69 -7.50
C PRO A 56 -10.82 -20.18 -7.73
N ILE A 57 -11.75 -19.47 -7.10
CA ILE A 57 -11.86 -18.02 -7.22
C ILE A 57 -10.69 -17.35 -6.49
N ASN A 58 -10.43 -17.74 -5.24
CA ASN A 58 -9.31 -17.22 -4.46
C ASN A 58 -7.98 -17.40 -5.20
N MET A 59 -7.72 -18.60 -5.73
CA MET A 59 -6.49 -18.85 -6.50
C MET A 59 -6.42 -17.98 -7.76
N PHE A 60 -7.51 -17.83 -8.50
CA PHE A 60 -7.57 -16.96 -9.67
C PHE A 60 -7.32 -15.50 -9.28
N THR A 61 -8.04 -14.98 -8.29
CA THR A 61 -7.98 -13.58 -7.90
C THR A 61 -6.63 -13.20 -7.32
N SER A 62 -6.02 -14.07 -6.52
CA SER A 62 -4.67 -13.82 -5.99
C SER A 62 -3.60 -13.93 -7.08
N TYR A 63 -3.78 -14.82 -8.06
CA TYR A 63 -2.87 -14.91 -9.21
C TYR A 63 -2.98 -13.68 -10.13
N THR A 64 -4.18 -13.14 -10.33
CA THR A 64 -4.43 -11.98 -11.19
C THR A 64 -4.37 -10.64 -10.44
N GLY A 65 -4.25 -10.64 -9.11
CA GLY A 65 -4.29 -9.45 -8.27
C GLY A 65 -5.65 -8.75 -8.20
N PHE A 66 -6.76 -9.45 -8.47
CA PHE A 66 -8.10 -8.84 -8.40
C PHE A 66 -8.62 -8.65 -6.97
N ASP A 67 -8.07 -9.38 -6.00
CA ASP A 67 -8.43 -9.33 -4.58
C ASP A 67 -7.77 -8.18 -3.82
N THR A 68 -6.75 -7.51 -4.39
CA THR A 68 -6.02 -6.40 -3.75
C THR A 68 -6.67 -5.03 -3.98
N GLY A 69 -7.80 -4.97 -4.70
CA GLY A 69 -8.49 -3.72 -5.05
C GLY A 69 -7.85 -2.97 -6.22
N TYR A 70 -8.68 -2.25 -6.98
CA TYR A 70 -8.30 -1.53 -8.21
C TYR A 70 -7.36 -0.32 -8.01
N GLY A 71 -6.78 -0.15 -6.83
CA GLY A 71 -5.75 0.85 -6.55
C GLY A 71 -4.31 0.31 -6.54
N PHE A 72 -4.13 -1.01 -6.41
CA PHE A 72 -2.81 -1.62 -6.17
C PHE A 72 -2.10 -2.13 -7.44
N TYR A 73 -2.86 -2.44 -8.49
CA TYR A 73 -2.29 -2.85 -9.78
C TYR A 73 -2.87 -2.02 -10.92
N ALA A 74 -2.35 -0.81 -11.09
CA ALA A 74 -2.20 -0.33 -12.46
C ALA A 74 -1.26 -1.35 -13.14
N PRO A 75 -1.62 -1.96 -14.30
CA PRO A 75 -0.98 -3.15 -14.86
C PRO A 75 0.53 -3.03 -15.23
N ASN A 76 1.19 -1.94 -14.83
CA ASN A 76 2.60 -1.64 -15.06
C ASN A 76 3.31 -1.06 -13.81
N VAL A 77 2.76 -1.18 -12.61
CA VAL A 77 3.38 -0.63 -11.38
C VAL A 77 3.95 -1.77 -10.55
N ALA A 78 5.26 -2.00 -10.69
CA ALA A 78 6.02 -3.01 -9.93
C ALA A 78 6.68 -2.42 -8.67
N SER A 79 6.33 -1.19 -8.29
CA SER A 79 7.03 -0.46 -7.25
C SER A 79 6.09 0.37 -6.37
N ASP A 80 6.37 0.42 -5.07
CA ASP A 80 5.66 1.25 -4.09
C ASP A 80 6.66 2.01 -3.22
N PHE A 81 6.24 3.11 -2.60
CA PHE A 81 7.12 3.84 -1.68
C PHE A 81 7.07 3.24 -0.28
N VAL A 82 8.24 3.18 0.36
CA VAL A 82 8.38 2.78 1.76
C VAL A 82 9.16 3.85 2.49
N MET A 83 8.65 4.31 3.63
CA MET A 83 9.40 5.17 4.54
C MET A 83 10.02 4.31 5.65
N SER A 84 11.29 4.54 5.96
CA SER A 84 11.98 3.92 7.10
C SER A 84 12.40 4.99 8.09
N PHE A 85 12.24 4.71 9.37
CA PHE A 85 12.64 5.56 10.48
C PHE A 85 13.68 4.82 11.32
N GLU A 86 14.88 5.35 11.38
CA GLU A 86 15.95 4.88 12.27
C GLU A 86 16.07 5.85 13.45
N LEU A 87 15.69 5.41 14.64
CA LEU A 87 15.69 6.20 15.87
C LEU A 87 16.94 5.88 16.70
N LYS A 88 17.69 6.90 17.11
CA LYS A 88 18.94 6.73 17.86
C LYS A 88 18.94 7.50 19.17
N ASP A 89 19.55 6.94 20.20
CA ASP A 89 19.80 7.63 21.47
C ASP A 89 20.89 8.71 21.33
N LYS A 90 21.18 9.43 22.42
CA LYS A 90 22.20 10.49 22.46
C LYS A 90 23.62 10.00 22.18
N ASN A 91 23.87 8.70 22.34
CA ASN A 91 25.16 8.07 22.08
C ASN A 91 25.25 7.51 20.65
N GLY A 92 24.19 7.64 19.85
CA GLY A 92 24.10 7.11 18.50
C GLY A 92 23.68 5.64 18.44
N THR A 93 23.30 5.03 19.56
CA THR A 93 22.81 3.64 19.62
C THR A 93 21.43 3.56 18.96
N LEU A 94 21.25 2.60 18.04
CA LEU A 94 19.94 2.34 17.43
C LEU A 94 18.97 1.84 18.50
N LEU A 95 17.88 2.58 18.71
CA LEU A 95 16.80 2.22 19.62
C LEU A 95 15.71 1.42 18.92
N GLU A 96 15.32 1.88 17.73
CA GLU A 96 14.21 1.31 16.97
C GLU A 96 14.43 1.58 15.48
N GLN A 97 14.07 0.61 14.65
CA GLN A 97 13.88 0.80 13.22
C GLN A 97 12.47 0.36 12.85
N LYS A 98 11.70 1.25 12.22
CA LYS A 98 10.32 0.97 11.82
C LYS A 98 9.99 1.58 10.47
N THR A 99 8.97 1.04 9.80
CA THR A 99 8.50 1.54 8.49
C THR A 99 7.16 2.27 8.57
N MET A 100 6.54 2.28 9.75
CA MET A 100 5.28 2.98 10.00
C MET A 100 5.30 3.67 11.36
N PRO A 101 4.72 4.88 11.48
CA PRO A 101 4.36 5.50 12.76
C PRO A 101 3.31 4.68 13.53
N TYR A 102 3.08 5.02 14.80
CA TYR A 102 2.02 4.40 15.59
C TYR A 102 0.66 5.08 15.30
N PHE A 103 -0.23 4.37 14.60
CA PHE A 103 -1.56 4.90 14.28
C PHE A 103 -2.59 4.57 15.36
N LYS A 104 -3.35 5.59 15.79
CA LYS A 104 -4.47 5.44 16.74
C LYS A 104 -5.81 5.14 16.06
N SER A 105 -5.91 5.33 14.75
CA SER A 105 -7.11 5.05 13.98
C SER A 105 -6.77 4.49 12.60
N LYS A 106 -7.72 3.73 12.04
CA LYS A 106 -7.65 3.25 10.66
C LYS A 106 -7.58 4.39 9.66
N GLU A 107 -8.34 5.48 9.89
CA GLU A 107 -8.31 6.67 9.04
C GLU A 107 -6.91 7.26 8.95
N SER A 108 -6.19 7.39 10.07
CA SER A 108 -4.81 7.90 10.08
C SER A 108 -3.87 7.00 9.27
N ARG A 109 -4.03 5.68 9.38
CA ARG A 109 -3.25 4.71 8.60
C ARG A 109 -3.52 4.87 7.11
N VAL A 110 -4.79 4.95 6.70
CA VAL A 110 -5.18 5.10 5.29
C VAL A 110 -4.63 6.41 4.72
N ARG A 111 -4.84 7.54 5.41
CA ARG A 111 -4.32 8.85 4.98
C ARG A 111 -2.80 8.85 4.86
N TYR A 112 -2.11 8.23 5.81
CA TYR A 112 -0.67 8.06 5.75
C TYR A 112 -0.25 7.27 4.51
N THR A 113 -0.86 6.10 4.26
CA THR A 113 -0.51 5.29 3.08
C THR A 113 -0.79 6.02 1.75
N THR A 114 -1.80 6.89 1.70
CA THR A 114 -2.08 7.68 0.48
C THR A 114 -1.10 8.82 0.23
N VAL A 115 -0.36 9.27 1.25
CA VAL A 115 0.61 10.38 1.09
C VAL A 115 1.74 9.98 0.13
N PHE A 116 2.01 8.68 0.02
CA PHE A 116 3.07 8.13 -0.84
C PHE A 116 2.85 8.43 -2.32
N ASN A 117 1.60 8.56 -2.76
CA ASN A 117 1.27 8.92 -4.14
C ASN A 117 1.89 10.27 -4.55
N MET A 118 2.00 11.22 -3.61
CA MET A 118 2.59 12.53 -3.88
C MET A 118 4.10 12.47 -4.13
N PHE A 119 4.78 11.43 -3.62
CA PHE A 119 6.22 11.27 -3.83
C PHE A 119 6.57 10.65 -5.19
N LEU A 120 5.58 10.16 -5.96
CA LEU A 120 5.79 9.80 -7.38
C LEU A 120 6.38 10.98 -8.16
N ASP A 121 6.00 12.20 -7.81
CA ASP A 121 6.49 13.40 -8.48
C ASP A 121 7.97 13.72 -8.19
N LYS A 122 8.56 13.10 -7.14
CA LYS A 122 10.01 13.18 -6.88
C LYS A 122 10.83 12.32 -7.84
N ILE A 123 10.23 11.30 -8.45
CA ILE A 123 10.89 10.40 -9.42
C ILE A 123 10.48 10.68 -10.87
N SER A 124 9.45 11.51 -11.10
CA SER A 124 9.07 11.99 -12.43
C SER A 124 10.10 13.00 -12.98
N ASP A 125 10.01 13.29 -14.29
CA ASP A 125 10.92 14.22 -14.97
C ASP A 125 11.16 15.51 -14.17
N LYS A 126 12.44 15.78 -13.90
CA LYS A 126 12.87 17.01 -13.22
C LYS A 126 12.42 18.19 -14.08
N ASN A 127 11.58 19.05 -13.53
CA ASN A 127 10.95 20.27 -14.10
C ASN A 127 9.43 20.19 -14.37
N THR A 128 8.75 19.09 -14.06
CA THR A 128 7.27 19.08 -14.13
C THR A 128 6.65 20.06 -13.13
N TYR A 129 7.26 20.21 -11.95
CA TYR A 129 6.76 21.07 -10.86
C TYR A 129 7.78 22.13 -10.45
N ASP A 130 7.29 23.21 -9.84
CA ASP A 130 8.16 24.28 -9.34
C ASP A 130 8.95 23.84 -8.09
N ARG A 131 9.98 24.62 -7.72
CA ARG A 131 10.81 24.34 -6.55
C ARG A 131 10.01 24.32 -5.23
N LYS A 132 8.93 25.12 -5.13
CA LYS A 132 8.14 25.22 -3.90
C LYS A 132 7.36 23.94 -3.64
N TYR A 133 6.91 23.27 -4.70
CA TYR A 133 6.26 21.97 -4.59
C TYR A 133 7.21 20.92 -3.98
N TYR A 134 8.44 20.82 -4.47
CA TYR A 134 9.42 19.89 -3.90
C TYR A 134 9.76 20.23 -2.44
N GLN A 135 9.87 21.52 -2.10
CA GLN A 135 10.02 21.95 -0.71
C GLN A 135 8.81 21.56 0.16
N TYR A 136 7.60 21.62 -0.38
CA TYR A 136 6.40 21.17 0.31
C TYR A 136 6.48 19.66 0.60
N LEU A 137 6.91 18.83 -0.36
CA LEU A 137 7.12 17.40 -0.14
C LEU A 137 8.16 17.13 0.96
N ASP A 138 9.25 17.90 1.00
CA ASP A 138 10.26 17.79 2.07
C ASP A 138 9.69 18.13 3.45
N ILE A 139 8.82 19.14 3.51
CA ILE A 139 8.12 19.53 4.74
C ILE A 139 7.22 18.39 5.23
N ILE A 140 6.53 17.67 4.32
CA ILE A 140 5.71 16.51 4.69
C ILE A 140 6.58 15.43 5.34
N ILE A 141 7.72 15.06 4.75
CA ILE A 141 8.64 14.06 5.32
C ILE A 141 9.11 14.52 6.72
N ARG A 142 9.47 15.79 6.86
CA ARG A 142 9.90 16.37 8.14
C ARG A 142 8.80 16.27 9.20
N GLN A 143 7.56 16.64 8.87
CA GLN A 143 6.45 16.58 9.82
C GLN A 143 6.16 15.15 10.29
N ILE A 144 6.28 14.16 9.39
CA ILE A 144 6.16 12.75 9.76
C ILE A 144 7.31 12.34 10.68
N ALA A 145 8.55 12.72 10.37
CA ALA A 145 9.72 12.43 11.19
C ALA A 145 9.60 13.03 12.61
N GLU A 146 9.14 14.29 12.70
CA GLU A 146 8.87 14.96 13.97
C GLU A 146 7.79 14.24 14.78
N HIS A 147 6.75 13.71 14.13
CA HIS A 147 5.73 12.90 14.80
C HIS A 147 6.32 11.62 15.38
N VAL A 148 7.11 10.89 14.59
CA VAL A 148 7.78 9.65 15.02
C VAL A 148 8.77 9.90 16.16
N MET A 149 9.45 11.04 16.18
CA MET A 149 10.28 11.47 17.31
C MET A 149 9.46 11.72 18.57
N LYS A 150 8.31 12.38 18.47
CA LYS A 150 7.41 12.62 19.62
C LYS A 150 6.86 11.33 20.21
N GLU A 151 6.62 10.31 19.39
CA GLU A 151 6.23 8.97 19.84
C GLU A 151 7.35 8.25 20.63
N ASN A 152 8.60 8.70 20.47
CA ASN A 152 9.78 8.04 21.00
C ASN A 152 10.64 8.98 21.89
N PRO A 153 10.20 9.30 23.13
CA PRO A 153 10.88 10.29 23.98
C PRO A 153 12.33 9.96 24.37
N LYS A 154 12.74 8.70 24.21
CA LYS A 154 14.12 8.24 24.47
C LYS A 154 15.06 8.50 23.28
N ALA A 155 14.50 8.69 22.09
CA ALA A 155 15.28 9.01 20.91
C ALA A 155 15.77 10.46 20.98
N SER A 156 16.99 10.67 20.51
CA SER A 156 17.61 12.00 20.39
C SER A 156 17.70 12.45 18.94
N SER A 157 17.63 11.51 18.00
CA SER A 157 17.62 11.78 16.57
C SER A 157 16.79 10.74 15.81
N VAL A 158 16.31 11.14 14.64
CA VAL A 158 15.66 10.27 13.66
C VAL A 158 16.32 10.48 12.30
N THR A 159 16.66 9.37 11.65
CA THR A 159 16.95 9.36 10.22
C THR A 159 15.76 8.76 9.49
N THR A 160 15.09 9.58 8.68
CA THR A 160 13.96 9.17 7.86
C THR A 160 14.42 8.99 6.43
N LYS A 161 14.21 7.80 5.87
CA LYS A 161 14.59 7.47 4.49
C LYS A 161 13.33 7.11 3.71
N LEU A 162 13.15 7.75 2.56
CA LEU A 162 12.12 7.41 1.60
C LEU A 162 12.74 6.52 0.53
N TYR A 163 12.20 5.33 0.37
CA TYR A 163 12.61 4.36 -0.64
C TYR A 163 11.50 4.15 -1.66
N LEU A 164 11.89 3.82 -2.89
CA LEU A 164 11.05 3.12 -3.84
C LEU A 164 11.40 1.63 -3.73
N SER A 165 10.45 0.81 -3.26
CA SER A 165 10.57 -0.64 -3.26
C SER A 165 10.27 -1.14 -4.66
N ASP A 166 11.27 -1.78 -5.27
CA ASP A 166 11.18 -2.44 -6.57
C ASP A 166 11.09 -3.95 -6.36
N TYR A 167 9.92 -4.52 -6.70
CA TYR A 167 9.63 -5.92 -6.43
C TYR A 167 10.20 -6.83 -7.54
N PRO A 168 10.83 -7.96 -7.19
CA PRO A 168 11.39 -8.88 -8.18
C PRO A 168 10.32 -9.43 -9.12
N THR A 169 10.65 -9.50 -10.41
CA THR A 169 9.77 -10.12 -11.40
C THR A 169 9.73 -11.64 -11.23
N ILE A 170 8.77 -12.32 -11.87
CA ILE A 170 8.73 -13.80 -11.92
C ILE A 170 10.04 -14.36 -12.51
N ALA A 171 10.66 -13.67 -13.45
CA ALA A 171 11.95 -14.08 -14.01
C ALA A 171 13.07 -13.97 -12.98
N ASP A 172 13.09 -12.90 -12.17
CA ASP A 172 14.06 -12.71 -11.08
C ASP A 172 13.90 -13.77 -9.99
N PHE A 173 12.66 -14.10 -9.61
CA PHE A 173 12.38 -15.19 -8.66
C PHE A 173 12.93 -16.54 -9.14
N LYS A 174 12.78 -16.86 -10.43
CA LYS A 174 13.34 -18.09 -11.02
C LYS A 174 14.87 -18.11 -11.02
N GLN A 175 15.51 -16.94 -10.96
CA GLN A 175 16.96 -16.78 -10.84
C GLN A 175 17.43 -16.70 -9.38
N GLY A 176 16.53 -16.87 -8.40
CA GLY A 176 16.86 -16.84 -6.97
C GLY A 176 16.83 -15.44 -6.34
N ARG A 177 16.43 -14.40 -7.08
CA ARG A 177 16.19 -13.07 -6.51
C ARG A 177 14.78 -13.01 -5.92
N THR A 178 14.70 -13.14 -4.61
CA THR A 178 13.43 -13.18 -3.86
C THR A 178 13.13 -11.93 -3.05
N ASN A 179 14.14 -11.07 -2.85
CA ASN A 179 14.02 -9.89 -2.00
C ASN A 179 13.74 -8.65 -2.84
N GLU A 180 12.99 -7.72 -2.25
CA GLU A 180 12.78 -6.38 -2.79
C GLU A 180 14.09 -5.59 -2.86
N ASN A 181 14.21 -4.73 -3.87
CA ASN A 181 15.30 -3.78 -3.97
C ASN A 181 14.81 -2.40 -3.51
N LEU A 182 15.43 -1.85 -2.47
CA LEU A 182 15.07 -0.53 -1.93
C LEU A 182 15.95 0.56 -2.53
N ILE A 183 15.39 1.35 -3.43
CA ILE A 183 16.08 2.47 -4.07
C ILE A 183 15.87 3.72 -3.22
N LEU A 184 16.93 4.28 -2.65
CA LEU A 184 16.83 5.50 -1.83
C LEU A 184 16.46 6.70 -2.71
N ILE A 185 15.32 7.33 -2.40
CA ILE A 185 14.80 8.52 -3.09
C ILE A 185 15.14 9.79 -2.32
N ASP A 186 15.01 9.75 -1.00
CA ASP A 186 15.26 10.91 -0.14
C ASP A 186 15.68 10.51 1.27
N GLU A 187 16.42 11.39 1.93
CA GLU A 187 16.87 11.21 3.31
C GLU A 187 16.74 12.53 4.10
N PHE A 188 16.08 12.43 5.24
CA PHE A 188 15.96 13.52 6.21
C PHE A 188 16.58 13.10 7.54
N LYS A 189 17.36 14.00 8.15
CA LYS A 189 17.98 13.82 9.46
C LYS A 189 17.54 14.93 10.39
N HIS A 190 17.08 14.57 11.58
CA HIS A 190 16.73 15.48 12.66
C HIS A 190 17.38 15.03 13.97
#